data_AF-A0A8C8YWD6-F1
#
_entry.id   AF-A0A8C8YWD6-F1
#
_cell.length_a   1.000
_cell.length_b   1.000
_cell.length_c   1.000
_cell.angle_alpha   90.00
_cell.angle_beta   90.00
_cell.angle_gamma   90.00
#
_symmetry.space_group_name_H-M   'P 1'
#
loop_
_entity.id
_entity.type
_entity.pdbx_description
1 polymer ?
#
loop_
_entity_poly.entity_id
_entity_poly.type
_entity_poly.pdbx_seq_one_letter_code
_entity_poly.pdbx_strand_id
1 'polypeptide(L)'
;MALRRRLGLRLCPRLPDFFLLLLFRGCFIGAVNLKSSNRNPVVQEFESVELSCIITDSQTNDPRIEWKKIQDDQTTYVFFDNKIQVKPVTPVCRVPKAVPVGKTATLHCQESEGYPRPHYSWYRNDVPLPTDSRANPRFRNSSFLLNSETGTLVFSAVHKEDSGQYYCIASNDAGSARCEEQEMEVYDLNIGGIIGGVLVVLAVLALITLGICCAYRRGYFINNKQDGESYKNPGKPDGVNYIRTDEEGDFRHKSSFVI
;
A
#
# COMPACT_ATOMS: atom_id res chain seq x y z
N MET A 1 20.50 17.62 -26.94
CA MET A 1 19.95 16.29 -26.60
C MET A 1 19.39 15.68 -27.89
N ALA A 2 19.97 14.57 -28.36
CA ALA A 2 19.75 14.04 -29.71
C ALA A 2 18.42 13.27 -29.83
N LEU A 3 17.59 13.63 -30.81
CA LEU A 3 16.38 12.89 -31.14
C LEU A 3 16.74 11.77 -32.13
N ARG A 4 17.07 10.57 -31.64
CA ARG A 4 17.28 9.40 -32.50
C ARG A 4 15.99 8.58 -32.53
N ARG A 5 15.03 8.93 -33.41
CA ARG A 5 13.93 8.02 -33.75
C ARG A 5 14.44 6.99 -34.75
N ARG A 6 14.67 5.74 -34.32
CA ARG A 6 14.77 4.59 -35.25
C ARG A 6 13.34 4.24 -35.68
N LEU A 7 12.92 4.66 -36.87
CA LEU A 7 11.75 4.06 -37.51
C LEU A 7 12.13 2.66 -38.01
N GLY A 8 11.64 1.62 -37.36
CA GLY A 8 11.66 0.25 -37.88
C GLY A 8 10.53 0.07 -38.89
N LEU A 9 10.84 0.18 -40.17
CA LEU A 9 9.91 -0.17 -41.26
C LEU A 9 9.95 -1.69 -41.49
N ARG A 10 8.86 -2.39 -41.18
CA ARG A 10 8.61 -3.76 -41.68
C ARG A 10 8.14 -3.66 -43.12
N LEU A 11 8.90 -4.22 -44.06
CA LEU A 11 8.44 -4.41 -45.45
C LEU A 11 7.47 -5.59 -45.53
N CYS A 12 6.32 -5.39 -46.17
CA CYS A 12 5.48 -6.46 -46.70
C CYS A 12 5.45 -6.33 -48.24
N PRO A 13 5.58 -7.41 -49.04
CA PRO A 13 5.89 -7.26 -50.46
C PRO A 13 4.67 -7.48 -51.39
N ARG A 14 4.77 -6.84 -52.56
CA ARG A 14 4.15 -7.09 -53.87
C ARG A 14 2.70 -6.65 -54.14
N LEU A 15 2.56 -5.60 -54.96
CA LEU A 15 1.53 -5.46 -56.01
C LEU A 15 2.13 -4.63 -57.20
N PRO A 16 1.63 -4.78 -58.45
CA PRO A 16 2.41 -4.58 -59.69
C PRO A 16 2.56 -3.12 -60.18
N ASP A 17 3.65 -2.92 -60.92
CA ASP A 17 4.43 -1.70 -61.20
C ASP A 17 3.79 -0.55 -62.02
N PHE A 18 2.48 -0.49 -62.25
CA PHE A 18 1.91 0.53 -63.17
C PHE A 18 0.98 1.59 -62.56
N PHE A 19 0.62 1.49 -61.27
CA PHE A 19 -0.19 2.50 -60.57
C PHE A 19 0.60 3.36 -59.55
N LEU A 20 1.90 3.13 -59.39
CA LEU A 20 2.69 3.74 -58.32
C LEU A 20 3.08 5.21 -58.55
N LEU A 21 3.03 5.71 -59.79
CA LEU A 21 3.51 7.07 -60.11
C LEU A 21 2.51 8.20 -59.80
N LEU A 22 1.24 7.89 -59.50
CA LEU A 22 0.20 8.89 -59.20
C LEU A 22 -0.14 9.01 -57.71
N LEU A 23 0.35 8.12 -56.85
CA LEU A 23 0.09 8.16 -55.39
C LEU A 23 1.22 8.82 -54.57
N PHE A 24 2.35 9.16 -55.19
CA PHE A 24 3.42 9.96 -54.55
C PHE A 24 3.18 11.47 -54.63
N ARG A 25 1.93 11.93 -54.79
CA ARG A 25 1.58 13.33 -54.46
C ARG A 25 1.54 13.50 -52.93
N GLY A 26 2.73 13.70 -52.38
CA GLY A 26 2.93 14.56 -51.22
C GLY A 26 2.65 13.93 -49.86
N CYS A 27 3.30 12.82 -49.52
CA CYS A 27 3.69 12.66 -48.12
C CYS A 27 4.92 13.56 -47.90
N PHE A 28 4.68 14.88 -47.75
CA PHE A 28 5.70 15.79 -47.25
C PHE A 28 5.97 15.37 -45.80
N ILE A 29 7.03 14.60 -45.59
CA ILE A 29 7.62 14.47 -44.26
C ILE A 29 8.16 15.85 -43.95
N GLY A 30 7.39 16.65 -43.21
CA GLY A 30 7.82 17.97 -42.77
C GLY A 30 9.11 17.85 -41.97
N ALA A 31 10.23 18.28 -42.56
CA ALA A 31 11.48 18.38 -41.84
C ALA A 31 11.42 19.63 -40.94
N VAL A 32 11.84 19.48 -39.68
CA VAL A 32 12.01 20.60 -38.74
C VAL A 32 13.50 20.69 -38.43
N ASN A 33 14.11 21.85 -38.68
CA ASN A 33 15.51 22.09 -38.32
C ASN A 33 15.57 22.83 -36.99
N LEU A 34 16.36 22.27 -36.07
CA LEU A 34 16.53 22.80 -34.71
C LEU A 34 18.00 23.11 -34.45
N LYS A 35 18.26 24.23 -33.79
CA LYS A 35 19.58 24.67 -33.31
C LYS A 35 19.50 24.95 -31.82
N SER A 36 20.62 24.76 -31.12
CA SER A 36 20.78 25.20 -29.73
C SER A 36 21.97 26.15 -29.65
N SER A 37 21.86 27.20 -28.83
CA SER A 37 22.94 28.15 -28.57
C SER A 37 24.11 27.49 -27.83
N ASN A 38 23.81 26.57 -26.91
CA ASN A 38 24.80 25.83 -26.14
C ASN A 38 24.35 24.37 -25.97
N ARG A 39 25.12 23.43 -26.52
CA ARG A 39 24.79 22.00 -26.45
C ARG A 39 25.19 21.34 -25.12
N ASN A 40 26.13 21.95 -24.40
CA ASN A 40 26.69 21.46 -23.14
C ASN A 40 26.71 22.62 -22.12
N PRO A 41 25.54 23.09 -21.67
CA PRO A 41 25.47 24.14 -20.65
C PRO A 41 26.10 23.66 -19.34
N VAL A 42 26.92 24.52 -18.72
CA VAL A 42 27.53 24.29 -17.42
C VAL A 42 27.13 25.47 -16.54
N VAL A 43 26.65 25.18 -15.34
CA VAL A 43 26.19 26.17 -14.37
C VAL A 43 26.59 25.72 -12.98
N GLN A 44 26.78 26.67 -12.05
CA GLN A 44 27.04 26.36 -10.65
C GLN A 44 25.78 25.82 -9.98
N GLU A 45 25.95 25.10 -8.87
CA GLU A 45 24.81 24.61 -8.09
C GLU A 45 23.93 25.77 -7.60
N PHE A 46 22.61 25.57 -7.62
CA PHE A 46 21.58 26.56 -7.24
C PHE A 46 21.47 27.81 -8.12
N GLU A 47 22.31 27.94 -9.15
CA GLU A 47 22.19 28.99 -10.15
C GLU A 47 21.26 28.58 -11.30
N SER A 48 20.61 29.57 -11.92
CA SER A 48 19.70 29.30 -13.05
C SER A 48 20.46 29.20 -14.37
N VAL A 49 19.96 28.39 -15.31
CA VAL A 49 20.49 28.27 -16.67
C VAL A 49 19.37 28.18 -17.68
N GLU A 50 19.56 28.81 -18.84
CA GLU A 50 18.61 28.76 -19.95
C GLU A 50 18.98 27.63 -20.93
N LEU A 51 18.03 26.75 -21.21
CA LEU A 51 18.17 25.71 -22.24
C LEU A 51 17.50 26.19 -23.53
N SER A 52 18.29 26.40 -24.58
CA SER A 52 17.80 26.95 -25.85
C SER A 52 17.43 25.86 -26.87
N CYS A 53 16.27 26.03 -27.49
CA CYS A 53 15.84 25.30 -28.68
C CYS A 53 15.30 26.32 -29.69
N ILE A 54 16.07 26.57 -30.75
CA ILE A 54 15.79 27.55 -31.79
C ILE A 54 15.34 26.79 -33.02
N ILE A 55 14.10 27.03 -33.46
CA ILE A 55 13.58 26.49 -34.71
C ILE A 55 14.14 27.35 -35.85
N THR A 56 14.97 26.76 -36.71
CA THR A 56 15.58 27.48 -37.84
C THR A 56 14.79 27.31 -39.12
N ASP A 57 14.03 26.22 -39.25
CA ASP A 57 13.18 25.93 -40.39
C ASP A 57 12.03 25.02 -39.96
N SER A 58 10.81 25.35 -40.39
CA SER A 58 9.58 24.63 -40.04
C SER A 58 8.52 24.85 -41.11
N GLN A 59 7.77 23.79 -41.40
CA GLN A 59 6.61 23.82 -42.30
C GLN A 59 5.29 24.06 -41.57
N THR A 60 5.29 24.09 -40.23
CA THR A 60 4.12 24.44 -39.40
C THR A 60 4.25 25.86 -38.86
N ASN A 61 3.12 26.58 -38.83
CA ASN A 61 3.00 27.90 -38.20
C ASN A 61 2.84 27.83 -36.67
N ASP A 62 2.50 26.65 -36.14
CA ASP A 62 2.29 26.42 -34.70
C ASP A 62 3.02 25.13 -34.27
N PRO A 63 4.33 25.21 -33.98
CA PRO A 63 5.11 24.06 -33.55
C PRO A 63 4.88 23.76 -32.06
N ARG A 64 4.44 22.54 -31.74
CA ARG A 64 4.35 22.03 -30.37
C ARG A 64 5.75 21.67 -29.84
N ILE A 65 6.27 22.46 -28.90
CA ILE A 65 7.60 22.25 -28.28
C ILE A 65 7.44 21.56 -26.92
N GLU A 66 8.15 20.46 -26.74
CA GLU A 66 8.19 19.71 -25.49
C GLU A 66 9.64 19.45 -25.09
N TRP A 67 9.90 19.57 -23.79
CA TRP A 67 11.19 19.22 -23.21
C TRP A 67 11.07 17.94 -22.42
N LYS A 68 12.08 17.08 -22.50
CA LYS A 68 12.18 15.88 -21.69
C LYS A 68 13.54 15.80 -21.03
N LYS A 69 13.57 15.49 -19.74
CA LYS A 69 14.81 15.11 -19.07
C LYS A 69 14.95 13.59 -19.16
N ILE A 70 16.02 13.13 -19.79
CA ILE A 70 16.34 11.71 -19.90
C ILE A 70 17.51 11.41 -18.94
N GLN A 71 17.37 10.33 -18.18
CA GLN A 71 18.41 9.76 -17.33
C GLN A 71 18.37 8.24 -17.53
N ASP A 72 19.52 7.62 -17.80
CA ASP A 72 19.65 6.17 -18.03
C ASP A 72 18.65 5.61 -19.05
N ASP A 73 18.50 6.31 -20.19
CA ASP A 73 17.54 6.02 -21.27
C ASP A 73 16.05 6.08 -20.86
N GLN A 74 15.74 6.54 -19.66
CA GLN A 74 14.37 6.75 -19.17
C GLN A 74 14.02 8.23 -19.08
N THR A 75 12.77 8.56 -19.41
CA THR A 75 12.24 9.93 -19.22
C THR A 75 11.88 10.12 -17.75
N THR A 76 12.51 11.11 -17.10
CA THR A 76 12.25 11.47 -15.70
C THR A 76 11.10 12.45 -15.57
N TYR A 77 11.15 13.56 -16.33
CA TYR A 77 10.02 14.48 -16.46
C TYR A 77 9.91 15.05 -17.87
N VAL A 78 8.70 15.47 -18.19
CA VAL A 78 8.37 16.24 -19.39
C VAL A 78 8.00 17.65 -18.94
N PHE A 79 8.43 18.66 -19.69
CA PHE A 79 7.99 20.04 -19.53
C PHE A 79 7.28 20.48 -20.81
N PHE A 80 6.00 20.75 -20.69
CA PHE A 80 5.11 21.11 -21.78
C PHE A 80 4.04 22.08 -21.29
N ASP A 81 3.66 23.06 -22.11
CA ASP A 81 2.62 24.05 -21.75
C ASP A 81 2.88 24.72 -20.39
N ASN A 82 4.14 25.11 -20.16
CA ASN A 82 4.62 25.72 -18.91
C ASN A 82 4.37 24.87 -17.63
N LYS A 83 4.21 23.56 -17.78
CA LYS A 83 3.94 22.61 -16.69
C LYS A 83 4.97 21.48 -16.71
N ILE A 84 5.45 21.12 -15.53
CA ILE A 84 6.23 19.89 -15.32
C ILE A 84 5.23 18.73 -15.20
N GLN A 85 5.54 17.62 -15.85
CA GLN A 85 4.78 16.39 -15.80
C GLN A 85 5.72 15.22 -15.52
N VAL A 86 5.43 14.46 -14.47
CA VAL A 86 6.15 13.27 -14.03
C VAL A 86 5.16 12.13 -14.06
N LYS A 87 5.49 11.08 -14.82
CA LYS A 87 4.67 9.88 -14.89
C LYS A 87 4.65 9.19 -13.51
N PRO A 88 3.50 8.71 -13.03
CA PRO A 88 3.44 7.96 -11.78
C PRO A 88 4.35 6.73 -11.84
N VAL A 89 5.02 6.44 -10.73
CA VAL A 89 5.73 5.17 -10.55
C VAL A 89 4.74 4.07 -10.20
N THR A 90 5.18 2.81 -10.30
CA THR A 90 4.38 1.65 -9.88
C THR A 90 3.88 1.85 -8.44
N PRO A 91 2.55 1.97 -8.21
CA PRO A 91 2.04 2.22 -6.88
C PRO A 91 2.22 1.00 -5.98
N VAL A 92 2.36 1.26 -4.68
CA VAL A 92 2.38 0.21 -3.65
C VAL A 92 0.93 -0.10 -3.28
N CYS A 93 0.46 -1.28 -3.69
CA CYS A 93 -0.84 -1.81 -3.32
C CYS A 93 -0.75 -2.65 -2.04
N ARG A 94 -1.69 -2.44 -1.12
CA ARG A 94 -1.85 -3.24 0.09
C ARG A 94 -3.25 -3.81 0.12
N VAL A 95 -3.36 -5.09 -0.21
CA VAL A 95 -4.62 -5.84 -0.19
C VAL A 95 -4.55 -6.89 0.92
N PRO A 96 -5.52 -6.94 1.85
CA PRO A 96 -5.58 -8.01 2.84
C PRO A 96 -5.74 -9.37 2.17
N LYS A 97 -4.91 -10.36 2.55
CA LYS A 97 -4.99 -11.71 1.98
C LYS A 97 -6.33 -12.39 2.24
N ALA A 98 -6.87 -12.22 3.44
CA ALA A 98 -8.12 -12.85 3.84
C ALA A 98 -8.91 -11.94 4.80
N VAL A 99 -10.22 -11.86 4.61
CA VAL A 99 -11.13 -11.07 5.46
C VAL A 99 -12.39 -11.88 5.78
N PRO A 100 -12.87 -11.91 7.05
CA PRO A 100 -14.12 -12.57 7.36
C PRO A 100 -15.35 -11.83 6.83
N VAL A 101 -16.38 -12.57 6.39
CA VAL A 101 -17.68 -12.01 5.96
C VAL A 101 -18.25 -11.06 7.02
N GLY A 102 -18.78 -9.92 6.58
CA GLY A 102 -19.41 -8.90 7.42
C GLY A 102 -18.43 -8.01 8.18
N LYS A 103 -17.10 -8.23 8.06
CA LYS A 103 -16.09 -7.33 8.61
C LYS A 103 -15.75 -6.21 7.64
N THR A 104 -15.17 -5.14 8.17
CA THR A 104 -14.62 -4.06 7.36
C THR A 104 -13.31 -4.49 6.71
N ALA A 105 -13.04 -4.01 5.50
CA ALA A 105 -11.75 -4.15 4.84
C ALA A 105 -11.32 -2.82 4.25
N THR A 106 -10.02 -2.57 4.21
CA THR A 106 -9.46 -1.36 3.59
C THR A 106 -8.26 -1.75 2.74
N LEU A 107 -8.34 -1.37 1.48
CA LEU A 107 -7.28 -1.56 0.49
C LEU A 107 -6.64 -0.19 0.21
N HIS A 108 -5.32 -0.16 0.10
CA HIS A 108 -4.57 1.07 -0.16
C HIS A 108 -3.73 0.96 -1.43
N CYS A 109 -3.67 2.05 -2.18
CA CYS A 109 -2.86 2.20 -3.38
C CYS A 109 -2.18 3.57 -3.31
N GLN A 110 -0.85 3.60 -3.20
CA GLN A 110 -0.11 4.84 -2.97
C GLN A 110 1.15 4.91 -3.83
N GLU A 111 1.43 6.09 -4.36
CA GLU A 111 2.68 6.43 -5.04
C GLU A 111 3.07 7.87 -4.67
N SER A 112 4.32 8.26 -4.88
CA SER A 112 4.86 9.54 -4.37
C SER A 112 5.63 10.39 -5.38
N GLU A 113 5.77 9.95 -6.63
CA GLU A 113 6.62 10.61 -7.63
C GLU A 113 5.80 11.31 -8.72
N GLY A 114 4.58 10.84 -8.99
CA GLY A 114 3.71 11.37 -10.04
C GLY A 114 3.34 12.84 -9.82
N TYR A 115 3.52 13.64 -10.87
CA TYR A 115 3.11 15.05 -10.87
C TYR A 115 2.48 15.44 -12.22
N PRO A 116 1.31 16.10 -12.27
CA PRO A 116 0.40 16.40 -11.15
C PRO A 116 0.02 15.14 -10.36
N ARG A 117 -0.43 15.34 -9.11
CA ARG A 117 -0.79 14.22 -8.22
C ARG A 117 -1.78 13.31 -8.95
N PRO A 118 -1.54 11.98 -9.01
CA PRO A 118 -2.40 11.10 -9.76
C PRO A 118 -3.71 10.82 -9.05
N HIS A 119 -4.68 10.41 -9.88
CA HIS A 119 -5.89 9.77 -9.43
C HIS A 119 -5.73 8.24 -9.49
N TYR A 120 -6.44 7.56 -8.61
CA TYR A 120 -6.37 6.13 -8.42
C TYR A 120 -7.68 5.46 -8.83
N SER A 121 -7.55 4.38 -9.59
CA SER A 121 -8.66 3.51 -9.97
C SER A 121 -8.36 2.07 -9.55
N TRP A 122 -9.34 1.41 -8.97
CA TRP A 122 -9.25 0.01 -8.55
C TRP A 122 -9.96 -0.90 -9.52
N TYR A 123 -9.43 -2.10 -9.65
CA TYR A 123 -9.97 -3.17 -10.48
C TYR A 123 -10.12 -4.42 -9.63
N ARG A 124 -11.18 -5.18 -9.90
CA ARG A 124 -11.42 -6.52 -9.33
C ARG A 124 -11.71 -7.49 -10.45
N ASN A 125 -10.88 -8.51 -10.62
CA ASN A 125 -10.97 -9.49 -11.71
C ASN A 125 -11.09 -8.78 -13.08
N ASP A 126 -10.20 -7.81 -13.32
CA ASP A 126 -10.16 -6.92 -14.50
C ASP A 126 -11.38 -6.03 -14.73
N VAL A 127 -12.33 -5.99 -13.79
CA VAL A 127 -13.47 -5.09 -13.86
C VAL A 127 -13.19 -3.81 -13.07
N PRO A 128 -13.29 -2.61 -13.68
CA PRO A 128 -13.10 -1.36 -12.96
C PRO A 128 -14.18 -1.18 -11.90
N LEU A 129 -13.75 -0.80 -10.69
CA LEU A 129 -14.64 -0.46 -9.59
C LEU A 129 -15.03 1.02 -9.67
N PRO A 130 -16.34 1.36 -9.62
CA PRO A 130 -16.78 2.75 -9.51
C PRO A 130 -16.35 3.38 -8.18
N THR A 131 -16.53 4.70 -8.05
CA THR A 131 -16.27 5.42 -6.79
C THR A 131 -17.22 5.00 -5.66
N ASP A 132 -18.46 4.65 -5.98
CA ASP A 132 -19.47 4.12 -5.05
C ASP A 132 -20.07 2.85 -5.64
N SER A 133 -20.12 1.77 -4.86
CA SER A 133 -20.72 0.49 -5.28
C SER A 133 -22.18 0.64 -5.72
N ARG A 134 -22.91 1.59 -5.14
CA ARG A 134 -24.34 1.87 -5.44
C ARG A 134 -24.54 2.57 -6.77
N ALA A 135 -23.49 3.19 -7.33
CA ALA A 135 -23.55 3.87 -8.61
C ALA A 135 -23.72 2.92 -9.80
N ASN A 136 -23.43 1.63 -9.61
CA ASN A 136 -23.53 0.63 -10.67
C ASN A 136 -24.30 -0.62 -10.18
N PRO A 137 -25.38 -1.03 -10.85
CA PRO A 137 -26.18 -2.21 -10.48
C PRO A 137 -25.37 -3.49 -10.31
N ARG A 138 -24.24 -3.65 -11.03
CA ARG A 138 -23.35 -4.81 -10.92
C ARG A 138 -22.75 -4.97 -9.53
N PHE A 139 -22.56 -3.88 -8.80
CA PHE A 139 -21.92 -3.86 -7.48
C PHE A 139 -22.89 -3.53 -6.34
N ARG A 140 -24.21 -3.56 -6.59
CA ARG A 140 -25.24 -3.18 -5.61
C ARG A 140 -25.21 -4.03 -4.33
N ASN A 141 -24.73 -5.27 -4.42
CA ASN A 141 -24.58 -6.17 -3.28
C ASN A 141 -23.28 -5.96 -2.50
N SER A 142 -22.39 -5.11 -2.99
CA SER A 142 -21.15 -4.74 -2.32
C SER A 142 -21.30 -3.40 -1.60
N SER A 143 -20.47 -3.18 -0.59
CA SER A 143 -20.57 -2.04 0.32
C SER A 143 -19.31 -1.17 0.33
N PHE A 144 -18.62 -1.10 -0.83
CA PHE A 144 -17.38 -0.35 -0.97
C PHE A 144 -17.56 1.12 -1.36
N LEU A 145 -16.58 1.92 -0.93
CA LEU A 145 -16.39 3.30 -1.35
C LEU A 145 -14.92 3.50 -1.71
N LEU A 146 -14.67 4.08 -2.89
CA LEU A 146 -13.35 4.43 -3.39
C LEU A 146 -13.15 5.95 -3.31
N ASN A 147 -12.10 6.36 -2.62
CA ASN A 147 -11.54 7.70 -2.73
C ASN A 147 -10.44 7.71 -3.81
N SER A 148 -10.73 8.30 -4.97
CA SER A 148 -9.81 8.36 -6.11
C SER A 148 -8.62 9.30 -5.92
N GLU A 149 -8.61 10.18 -4.92
CA GLU A 149 -7.49 11.08 -4.63
C GLU A 149 -6.44 10.44 -3.71
N THR A 150 -6.89 9.54 -2.81
CA THR A 150 -6.03 8.87 -1.84
C THR A 150 -5.74 7.41 -2.20
N GLY A 151 -6.47 6.86 -3.18
CA GLY A 151 -6.35 5.45 -3.59
C GLY A 151 -6.87 4.46 -2.55
N THR A 152 -7.66 4.93 -1.57
CA THR A 152 -8.21 4.08 -0.51
C THR A 152 -9.58 3.55 -0.91
N LEU A 153 -9.72 2.22 -0.90
CA LEU A 153 -10.97 1.50 -1.15
C LEU A 153 -11.41 0.84 0.15
N VAL A 154 -12.55 1.27 0.68
CA VAL A 154 -13.08 0.83 1.98
C VAL A 154 -14.34 0.01 1.77
N PHE A 155 -14.36 -1.21 2.27
CA PHE A 155 -15.57 -2.04 2.40
C PHE A 155 -16.11 -1.86 3.82
N SER A 156 -17.36 -1.41 3.95
CA SER A 156 -18.02 -1.30 5.26
C SER A 156 -18.40 -2.68 5.83
N ALA A 157 -18.75 -3.61 4.96
CA ALA A 157 -18.96 -5.02 5.24
C ALA A 157 -18.62 -5.84 4.00
N VAL A 158 -17.58 -6.69 4.07
CA VAL A 158 -17.22 -7.57 2.97
C VAL A 158 -18.23 -8.70 2.82
N HIS A 159 -18.60 -9.02 1.60
CA HIS A 159 -19.43 -10.18 1.28
C HIS A 159 -18.63 -11.18 0.42
N LYS A 160 -19.18 -12.37 0.16
CA LYS A 160 -18.41 -13.49 -0.42
C LYS A 160 -17.96 -13.23 -1.86
N GLU A 161 -18.82 -12.59 -2.63
CA GLU A 161 -18.63 -12.07 -4.00
C GLU A 161 -17.62 -10.90 -4.12
N ASP A 162 -17.14 -10.37 -2.99
CA ASP A 162 -16.07 -9.39 -2.91
C ASP A 162 -14.69 -10.05 -2.99
N SER A 163 -14.62 -11.37 -2.90
CA SER A 163 -13.37 -12.09 -3.14
C SER A 163 -12.92 -11.98 -4.60
N GLY A 164 -11.61 -11.88 -4.81
CA GLY A 164 -11.02 -11.84 -6.15
C GLY A 164 -9.61 -11.26 -6.17
N GLN A 165 -9.11 -11.04 -7.39
CA GLN A 165 -7.82 -10.43 -7.66
C GLN A 165 -7.98 -8.92 -7.84
N TYR A 166 -7.26 -8.17 -7.03
CA TYR A 166 -7.31 -6.71 -6.99
C TYR A 166 -6.00 -6.11 -7.47
N TYR A 167 -6.12 -5.04 -8.26
CA TYR A 167 -5.01 -4.15 -8.59
C TYR A 167 -5.52 -2.73 -8.72
N CYS A 168 -4.59 -1.78 -8.67
CA CYS A 168 -4.86 -0.36 -8.79
C CYS A 168 -3.96 0.26 -9.84
N ILE A 169 -4.50 1.27 -10.51
CA ILE A 169 -3.81 2.11 -11.48
C ILE A 169 -3.74 3.54 -10.91
N ALA A 170 -2.53 4.09 -10.83
CA ALA A 170 -2.31 5.50 -10.58
C ALA A 170 -2.12 6.21 -11.93
N SER A 171 -2.86 7.29 -12.18
CA SER A 171 -2.85 7.99 -13.47
C SER A 171 -2.87 9.51 -13.30
N ASN A 172 -2.06 10.19 -14.10
CA ASN A 172 -2.10 11.64 -14.29
C ASN A 172 -1.93 11.99 -15.79
N ASP A 173 -1.81 13.28 -16.11
CA ASP A 173 -1.66 13.76 -17.48
C ASP A 173 -0.38 13.26 -18.18
N ALA A 174 0.64 12.86 -17.42
CA ALA A 174 1.90 12.33 -17.97
C ALA A 174 1.82 10.82 -18.28
N GLY A 175 0.84 10.11 -17.73
CA GLY A 175 0.60 8.70 -17.99
C GLY A 175 0.14 7.94 -16.75
N SER A 176 0.33 6.62 -16.77
CA SER A 176 -0.15 5.73 -15.73
C SER A 176 0.81 4.59 -15.38
N ALA A 177 0.69 4.09 -14.16
CA ALA A 177 1.37 2.90 -13.68
C ALA A 177 0.42 2.05 -12.84
N ARG A 178 0.61 0.74 -12.87
CA ARG A 178 -0.24 -0.24 -12.19
C ARG A 178 0.58 -1.09 -11.24
N CYS A 179 0.02 -1.45 -10.10
CA CYS A 179 0.63 -2.42 -9.20
C CYS A 179 0.35 -3.86 -9.66
N GLU A 180 1.08 -4.80 -9.08
CA GLU A 180 0.82 -6.23 -9.26
C GLU A 180 -0.51 -6.65 -8.62
N GLU A 181 -1.13 -7.66 -9.21
CA GLU A 181 -2.38 -8.25 -8.74
C GLU A 181 -2.19 -8.96 -7.39
N GLN A 182 -3.13 -8.71 -6.47
CA GLN A 182 -3.16 -9.32 -5.14
C GLN A 182 -4.53 -9.93 -4.87
N GLU A 183 -4.54 -11.16 -4.38
CA GLU A 183 -5.77 -11.89 -4.06
C GLU A 183 -6.29 -11.53 -2.67
N MET A 184 -7.61 -11.30 -2.60
CA MET A 184 -8.36 -11.18 -1.35
C MET A 184 -9.37 -12.32 -1.26
N GLU A 185 -9.21 -13.17 -0.26
CA GLU A 185 -10.16 -14.23 0.07
C GLU A 185 -11.16 -13.75 1.12
N VAL A 186 -12.46 -13.97 0.87
CA VAL A 186 -13.49 -13.72 1.88
C VAL A 186 -13.96 -15.04 2.48
N TYR A 187 -13.89 -15.19 3.80
CA TYR A 187 -14.18 -16.46 4.50
C TYR A 187 -15.22 -16.31 5.60
N ASP A 188 -15.92 -17.39 5.92
CA ASP A 188 -16.90 -17.41 6.99
C ASP A 188 -16.23 -17.75 8.32
N LEU A 189 -16.64 -17.08 9.40
CA LEU A 189 -16.18 -17.44 10.75
C LEU A 189 -16.87 -18.74 11.16
N ASN A 190 -16.07 -19.75 11.54
CA ASN A 190 -16.61 -21.02 12.01
C ASN A 190 -17.11 -20.91 13.46
N ILE A 191 -18.28 -20.29 13.64
CA ILE A 191 -18.89 -20.01 14.95
C ILE A 191 -19.05 -21.31 15.75
N GLY A 192 -19.45 -22.41 15.11
CA GLY A 192 -19.61 -23.71 15.76
C GLY A 192 -18.29 -24.27 16.32
N GLY A 193 -17.19 -24.10 15.59
CA GLY A 193 -15.86 -24.47 16.07
C GLY A 193 -15.40 -23.63 17.26
N ILE A 194 -15.67 -22.32 17.24
CA ILE A 194 -15.34 -21.41 18.35
C ILE A 194 -16.13 -21.79 19.60
N ILE A 195 -17.45 -21.95 19.47
CA ILE A 195 -18.32 -22.33 20.60
C ILE A 195 -17.92 -23.71 21.14
N GLY A 196 -17.71 -24.70 20.26
CA GLY A 196 -17.27 -26.04 20.64
C GLY A 196 -15.93 -26.02 21.39
N GLY A 197 -14.95 -25.26 20.89
CA GLY A 197 -13.65 -25.10 21.54
C GLY A 197 -13.76 -24.47 22.94
N VAL A 198 -14.57 -23.41 23.09
CA VAL A 198 -14.79 -22.77 24.40
C VAL A 198 -15.45 -23.74 25.39
N LEU A 199 -16.45 -24.51 24.96
CA LEU A 199 -17.11 -25.50 25.81
C LEU A 199 -16.14 -26.59 26.29
N VAL A 200 -15.25 -27.07 25.41
CA VAL A 200 -14.22 -28.05 25.78
C VAL A 200 -13.25 -27.47 26.80
N VAL A 201 -12.78 -26.23 26.62
CA VAL A 201 -11.87 -25.58 27.58
C VAL A 201 -12.55 -25.41 28.94
N LEU A 202 -13.80 -24.97 28.98
CA LEU A 202 -14.56 -24.83 30.23
C LEU A 202 -14.76 -26.18 30.94
N ALA A 203 -15.05 -27.25 30.19
CA ALA A 203 -15.18 -28.59 30.75
C ALA A 203 -13.86 -29.09 31.38
N VAL A 204 -12.72 -28.87 30.70
CA VAL A 204 -11.41 -29.23 31.23
C VAL A 204 -11.09 -28.46 32.51
N LEU A 205 -11.34 -27.14 32.54
CA LEU A 205 -11.15 -26.33 33.74
C LEU A 205 -12.05 -26.78 34.90
N ALA A 206 -13.30 -27.13 34.62
CA ALA A 206 -14.22 -27.70 35.62
C ALA A 206 -13.70 -29.03 36.18
N LEU A 207 -13.17 -29.92 35.35
CA LEU A 207 -12.59 -31.18 35.80
C LEU A 207 -11.32 -30.98 36.63
N ILE A 208 -10.43 -30.05 36.23
CA ILE A 208 -9.23 -29.72 36.99
C ILE A 208 -9.59 -29.16 38.36
N THR A 209 -10.51 -28.19 38.41
CA THR A 209 -10.98 -27.58 39.67
C THR A 209 -11.66 -28.60 40.58
N LEU A 210 -12.49 -29.50 40.04
CA LEU A 210 -13.08 -30.61 40.79
C LEU A 210 -12.01 -31.58 41.30
N GLY A 211 -11.00 -31.90 40.49
CA GLY A 211 -9.86 -32.74 40.89
C GLY A 211 -9.07 -32.14 42.05
N ILE A 212 -8.75 -30.85 41.96
CA ILE A 212 -8.07 -30.09 43.02
C ILE A 212 -8.93 -30.08 44.29
N CYS A 213 -10.22 -29.76 44.18
CA CYS A 213 -11.15 -29.74 45.32
C CYS A 213 -11.26 -31.11 46.00
N CYS A 214 -11.33 -32.19 45.22
CA CYS A 214 -11.33 -33.56 45.74
C CYS A 214 -10.03 -33.89 46.48
N ALA A 215 -8.88 -33.50 45.94
CA ALA A 215 -7.58 -33.74 46.57
C ALA A 215 -7.39 -32.94 47.87
N TYR A 216 -7.89 -31.69 47.94
CA TYR A 216 -7.96 -30.94 49.20
C TYR A 216 -8.87 -31.63 50.22
N ARG A 217 -10.07 -32.07 49.82
CA ARG A 217 -11.00 -32.77 50.72
C ARG A 217 -10.48 -34.11 51.24
N ARG A 218 -9.70 -34.85 50.43
CA ARG A 218 -9.09 -36.13 50.82
C ARG A 218 -7.76 -35.98 51.58
N GLY A 219 -7.30 -34.76 51.85
CA GLY A 219 -6.09 -34.53 52.65
C GLY A 219 -4.77 -34.80 51.93
N TYR A 220 -4.74 -34.81 50.59
CA TYR A 220 -3.49 -34.98 49.83
C TYR A 220 -2.60 -33.73 49.86
N PHE A 221 -3.18 -32.56 50.12
CA PHE A 221 -2.47 -31.30 50.29
C PHE A 221 -2.35 -30.93 51.77
N ILE A 222 -1.71 -31.78 52.57
CA ILE A 222 -1.22 -31.40 53.91
C ILE A 222 0.10 -30.67 53.72
N ASN A 223 0.10 -29.35 53.96
CA ASN A 223 1.31 -28.56 54.02
C ASN A 223 2.04 -28.90 55.33
N ASN A 224 3.10 -29.72 55.29
CA ASN A 224 4.01 -29.87 56.42
C ASN A 224 4.80 -28.55 56.57
N LYS A 225 4.29 -27.64 57.40
CA LYS A 225 5.11 -26.57 57.95
C LYS A 225 5.68 -27.09 59.27
N GLN A 226 7.00 -27.28 59.32
CA GLN A 226 7.74 -27.76 60.49
C GLN A 226 7.42 -26.89 61.72
N ASP A 227 6.80 -27.50 62.73
CA ASP A 227 6.97 -27.08 64.12
C ASP A 227 8.25 -27.74 64.64
N GLY A 228 9.24 -26.94 65.04
CA GLY A 228 10.31 -27.41 65.93
C GLY A 228 11.70 -26.85 65.66
N GLU A 229 12.02 -25.70 66.23
CA GLU A 229 13.27 -25.54 66.97
C GLU A 229 13.00 -24.74 68.25
N SER A 230 12.92 -25.49 69.36
CA SER A 230 12.96 -25.01 70.73
C SER A 230 14.42 -24.87 71.14
N TYR A 231 14.93 -23.63 71.25
CA TYR A 231 16.09 -23.34 72.10
C TYR A 231 15.65 -22.43 73.24
N LYS A 232 15.62 -22.98 74.46
CA LYS A 232 15.47 -22.23 75.71
C LYS A 232 16.77 -21.50 76.03
N ASN A 233 16.69 -20.25 76.54
CA ASN A 233 17.32 -19.85 77.82
C ASN A 233 16.89 -18.44 78.32
N PRO A 234 17.22 -18.08 79.58
CA PRO A 234 16.25 -17.60 80.58
C PRO A 234 16.13 -16.07 80.69
N GLY A 235 15.09 -15.63 81.40
CA GLY A 235 14.58 -14.26 81.33
C GLY A 235 15.21 -13.21 82.26
N LYS A 236 14.73 -11.97 82.07
CA LYS A 236 14.49 -10.91 83.06
C LYS A 236 13.65 -9.79 82.37
N PRO A 237 12.80 -9.02 83.10
CA PRO A 237 11.72 -8.24 82.49
C PRO A 237 12.08 -6.76 82.24
N ASP A 238 11.09 -6.05 81.71
CA ASP A 238 10.88 -4.59 81.60
C ASP A 238 11.18 -3.93 80.25
N GLY A 239 10.15 -3.27 79.70
CA GLY A 239 10.30 -2.32 78.60
C GLY A 239 9.06 -2.17 77.72
N VAL A 240 8.37 -1.05 77.85
CA VAL A 240 7.04 -0.74 77.31
C VAL A 240 7.11 -0.13 75.89
N ASN A 241 6.01 -0.31 75.14
CA ASN A 241 5.29 0.69 74.32
C ASN A 241 5.35 0.66 72.78
N TYR A 242 4.15 0.80 72.23
CA TYR A 242 3.72 0.73 70.84
C TYR A 242 3.96 2.05 70.09
N ILE A 243 4.32 2.01 68.80
CA ILE A 243 3.96 3.05 67.82
C ILE A 243 3.56 2.40 66.49
N ARG A 244 2.50 2.99 65.93
CA ARG A 244 1.68 2.69 64.75
C ARG A 244 2.21 3.43 63.50
N THR A 245 1.62 3.08 62.36
CA THR A 245 1.50 3.83 61.07
C THR A 245 2.73 3.83 60.18
N ASP A 246 2.64 3.88 58.85
CA ASP A 246 1.68 3.48 57.81
C ASP A 246 2.43 3.88 56.50
N GLU A 247 2.06 3.26 55.39
CA GLU A 247 2.29 3.73 53.99
C GLU A 247 3.72 3.72 53.42
N GLU A 248 3.93 2.99 52.32
CA GLU A 248 3.75 3.52 50.96
C GLU A 248 4.42 2.58 49.94
N GLY A 249 3.64 2.08 48.99
CA GLY A 249 4.12 1.26 47.88
C GLY A 249 4.61 2.13 46.73
N ASP A 250 5.62 1.66 46.00
CA ASP A 250 5.92 2.16 44.66
C ASP A 250 6.28 1.00 43.72
N PHE A 251 5.43 0.82 42.70
CA PHE A 251 5.55 -0.17 41.64
C PHE A 251 6.37 0.41 40.49
N ARG A 252 7.49 -0.23 40.14
CA ARG A 252 8.28 0.16 38.95
C ARG A 252 7.85 -0.58 37.69
N HIS A 253 7.30 0.18 36.74
CA HIS A 253 7.15 -0.21 35.34
C HIS A 253 8.52 -0.55 34.71
N LYS A 254 8.58 -1.60 33.89
CA LYS A 254 9.70 -1.85 32.96
C LYS A 254 9.29 -1.50 31.54
N SER A 255 9.97 -0.49 31.01
CA SER A 255 9.89 0.02 29.65
C SER A 255 10.53 -0.93 28.64
N SER A 256 10.01 -0.82 27.42
CA SER A 256 10.53 -1.27 26.14
C SER A 256 11.98 -0.85 25.88
N PHE A 257 12.67 -1.64 25.05
CA PHE A 257 13.88 -1.21 24.35
C PHE A 257 13.71 -1.43 22.84
N VAL A 258 14.24 -0.48 22.09
CA VAL A 258 14.39 -0.41 20.63
C VAL A 258 15.90 -0.36 20.35
N ILE A 259 16.35 -1.07 19.32
CA ILE A 259 17.00 -0.57 18.09
C ILE A 259 16.83 -1.64 17.03
#